data_AF-A0A8X7ST85-F1
#
_entry.id   AF-A0A8X7ST85-F1
#
_cell.length_a   1.000
_cell.length_b   1.000
_cell.length_c   1.000
_cell.angle_alpha   90.00
_cell.angle_beta   90.00
_cell.angle_gamma   90.00
#
_symmetry.space_group_name_H-M   'P 1'
#
loop_
_entity.id
_entity.type
_entity.pdbx_description
1 polymer ?
#
loop_
_entity_poly.entity_id
_entity_poly.type
_entity_poly.pdbx_seq_one_letter_code
_entity_poly.pdbx_strand_id
1 'polypeptide(L)'
;MLPEALQAEYADIPLQIQFGFWLGLPLKPPTTFLPNNRFSDAEAPVVQDWITTEVGLGRAFGPFTDKEMATAGPWRSAPLSVIHTPATAEKPEKNRIVEDLSHPRFQRQRPLSSQSLLALEHPSVNSLVSNNTFFCRWFTVSAQIERTLPRHQAGICALLVLRD
;
A
#
# COMPACT_ATOMS: atom_id res chain seq x y z
N MET A 1 -4.77 24.28 23.22
CA MET A 1 -3.47 24.41 22.55
C MET A 1 -2.64 23.19 22.89
N LEU A 2 -1.89 22.64 21.91
CA LEU A 2 -0.91 21.59 22.18
C LEU A 2 0.22 22.12 23.08
N PRO A 3 0.86 21.28 23.92
CA PRO A 3 2.10 21.64 24.60
C PRO A 3 3.17 22.14 23.63
N GLU A 4 4.04 23.07 24.06
CA GLU A 4 5.04 23.73 23.21
C GLU A 4 5.95 22.75 22.45
N ALA A 5 6.39 21.67 23.11
CA ALA A 5 7.17 20.61 22.48
C ALA A 5 6.43 19.94 21.30
N LEU A 6 5.11 19.77 21.41
CA LEU A 6 4.28 19.16 20.37
C LEU A 6 3.89 20.16 19.28
N GLN A 7 3.90 21.47 19.57
CA GLN A 7 3.66 22.49 18.54
C GLN A 7 4.79 22.49 17.52
N ALA A 8 6.05 22.37 17.96
CA ALA A 8 7.20 22.26 17.07
C ALA A 8 7.22 20.92 16.32
N GLU A 9 6.92 19.80 17.00
CA GLU A 9 6.90 18.47 16.40
C GLU A 9 5.83 18.32 15.30
N TYR A 10 4.67 18.96 15.46
CA TYR A 10 3.51 18.82 14.57
C TYR A 10 3.17 20.11 13.79
N ALA A 11 4.14 21.01 13.63
CA ALA A 11 3.95 22.30 12.97
C ALA A 11 3.53 22.16 11.50
N ASP A 12 3.85 21.03 10.87
CA ASP A 12 3.56 20.69 9.48
C ASP A 12 2.16 20.08 9.25
N ILE A 13 1.50 19.56 10.29
CA ILE A 13 0.18 18.92 10.19
C ILE A 13 -0.86 19.82 9.52
N PRO A 14 -1.02 21.12 9.86
CA PRO A 14 -2.01 21.97 9.20
C PRO A 14 -1.81 22.06 7.69
N LEU A 15 -0.56 22.14 7.22
CA LEU A 15 -0.24 22.14 5.80
C LEU A 15 -0.50 20.76 5.18
N GLN A 16 -0.13 19.68 5.86
CA GLN A 16 -0.36 18.31 5.36
C GLN A 16 -1.84 17.94 5.27
N ILE A 17 -2.71 18.49 6.13
CA ILE A 17 -4.16 18.34 6.01
C ILE A 17 -4.69 19.02 4.75
N GLN A 18 -4.12 20.17 4.37
CA GLN A 18 -4.55 20.94 3.20
C GLN A 18 -3.97 20.40 1.89
N PHE A 19 -2.72 19.98 1.91
CA PHE A 19 -1.93 19.65 0.71
C PHE A 19 -1.55 18.18 0.60
N GLY A 20 -1.95 17.34 1.56
CA GLY A 20 -1.62 15.92 1.63
C GLY A 20 -0.39 15.64 2.51
N PHE A 21 -0.34 14.41 3.04
CA PHE A 21 0.76 13.94 3.89
C PHE A 21 1.92 13.43 3.04
N TRP A 22 3.15 13.82 3.41
CA TRP A 22 4.34 13.27 2.80
C TRP A 22 4.62 11.86 3.34
N LEU A 23 4.63 10.86 2.46
CA LEU A 23 4.84 9.46 2.84
C LEU A 23 6.32 9.09 3.10
N GLY A 24 7.24 10.06 3.08
CA GLY A 24 8.67 9.79 3.27
C GLY A 24 9.33 9.05 2.10
N LEU A 25 8.70 9.06 0.92
CA LEU A 25 9.26 8.44 -0.29
C LEU A 25 10.47 9.24 -0.79
N PRO A 26 11.50 8.60 -1.39
CA PRO A 26 12.58 9.33 -2.02
C PRO A 26 12.07 10.23 -3.15
N LEU A 27 12.76 11.35 -3.38
CA LEU A 27 12.43 12.33 -4.41
C LEU A 27 12.62 11.72 -5.81
N LYS A 28 11.51 11.35 -6.45
CA LYS A 28 11.37 10.81 -7.82
C LYS A 28 12.09 9.46 -8.06
N PRO A 29 11.46 8.51 -8.77
CA PRO A 29 12.16 7.29 -9.15
C PRO A 29 13.31 7.61 -10.12
N PRO A 30 14.44 6.89 -10.09
CA PRO A 30 15.58 7.14 -10.96
C PRO A 30 15.30 6.75 -12.42
N THR A 31 14.40 5.80 -12.64
CA THR A 31 14.01 5.28 -13.95
C THR A 31 12.50 5.06 -14.00
N THR A 32 11.95 5.11 -15.22
CA THR A 32 10.54 4.80 -15.43
C THR A 32 10.33 3.29 -15.27
N PHE A 33 9.34 2.88 -14.47
CA PHE A 33 9.04 1.48 -14.20
C PHE A 33 7.54 1.18 -14.34
N LEU A 34 7.19 0.46 -15.40
CA LEU A 34 5.81 0.09 -15.73
C LEU A 34 5.70 -1.44 -15.78
N PRO A 35 5.26 -2.11 -14.69
CA PRO A 35 5.13 -3.55 -14.69
C PRO A 35 4.07 -4.00 -15.70
N ASN A 36 4.26 -5.20 -16.26
CA ASN A 36 3.32 -5.79 -17.21
C ASN A 36 1.92 -5.87 -16.60
N ASN A 37 0.94 -5.34 -17.33
CA ASN A 37 -0.46 -5.38 -16.91
C ASN A 37 -1.00 -6.82 -16.99
N ARG A 38 -1.61 -7.31 -15.92
CA ARG A 38 -2.44 -8.52 -15.95
C ARG A 38 -3.88 -8.10 -16.17
N PHE A 39 -4.17 -7.72 -17.41
CA PHE A 39 -5.48 -7.23 -17.79
C PHE A 39 -6.52 -8.37 -17.78
N SER A 40 -7.73 -8.07 -17.32
CA SER A 40 -8.89 -8.94 -17.35
C SER A 40 -10.09 -8.14 -17.84
N ASP A 41 -10.70 -8.56 -18.94
CA ASP A 41 -11.90 -7.91 -19.50
C ASP A 41 -13.05 -7.85 -18.48
N ALA A 42 -13.15 -8.86 -17.60
CA ALA A 42 -14.17 -8.92 -16.56
C ALA A 42 -13.96 -7.86 -15.46
N GLU A 43 -12.71 -7.45 -15.22
CA GLU A 43 -12.36 -6.48 -14.18
C GLU A 43 -12.32 -5.04 -14.70
N ALA A 44 -12.24 -4.85 -16.02
CA ALA A 44 -12.13 -3.52 -16.64
C ALA A 44 -13.24 -2.54 -16.22
N PRO A 45 -14.54 -2.92 -16.16
CA PRO A 45 -15.59 -2.01 -15.69
C PRO A 45 -15.41 -1.59 -14.23
N VAL A 46 -14.95 -2.52 -13.37
CA VAL A 46 -14.71 -2.26 -11.95
C VAL A 46 -13.56 -1.28 -11.75
N VAL A 47 -12.47 -1.45 -12.50
CA VAL A 47 -11.33 -0.53 -12.46
C VAL A 47 -11.72 0.85 -12.98
N GLN A 48 -12.49 0.91 -14.07
CA GLN A 48 -12.93 2.18 -14.65
C GLN A 48 -13.87 2.96 -13.72
N ASP A 49 -14.82 2.27 -13.08
CA ASP A 49 -15.72 2.87 -12.08
C ASP A 49 -14.94 3.41 -10.88
N TRP A 50 -13.96 2.64 -10.38
CA TRP A 50 -13.09 3.09 -9.30
C TRP A 50 -12.29 4.34 -9.70
N ILE A 51 -11.61 4.35 -10.86
CA ILE A 51 -10.86 5.52 -11.34
C ILE A 51 -11.79 6.74 -11.42
N THR A 52 -12.95 6.58 -12.04
CA THR A 52 -13.92 7.68 -12.21
C THR A 52 -14.39 8.22 -10.87
N THR A 53 -14.65 7.35 -9.91
CA THR A 53 -15.07 7.71 -8.55
C THR A 53 -13.96 8.45 -7.79
N GLU A 54 -12.73 7.95 -7.80
CA GLU A 54 -11.60 8.58 -7.09
C GLU A 54 -11.25 9.95 -7.67
N VAL A 55 -11.29 10.10 -9.00
CA VAL A 55 -11.08 11.38 -9.69
C VAL A 55 -12.25 12.34 -9.41
N GLY A 56 -13.50 11.86 -9.50
CA GLY A 56 -14.69 12.67 -9.23
C GLY A 56 -14.77 13.19 -7.80
N LEU A 57 -14.18 12.45 -6.85
CA LEU A 57 -14.08 12.84 -5.44
C LEU A 57 -12.81 13.64 -5.10
N GLY A 58 -11.97 13.94 -6.11
CA GLY A 58 -10.73 14.69 -5.95
C GLY A 58 -9.66 13.96 -5.13
N ARG A 59 -9.77 12.63 -4.99
CA ARG A 59 -8.79 11.79 -4.27
C ARG A 59 -7.66 11.30 -5.17
N ALA A 60 -7.90 11.27 -6.47
CA ALA A 60 -6.92 10.96 -7.50
C ALA A 60 -6.90 12.05 -8.57
N PHE A 61 -5.79 12.12 -9.32
CA PHE A 61 -5.61 13.02 -10.45
C PHE A 61 -5.33 12.21 -11.72
N GLY A 62 -5.76 12.72 -12.87
CA GLY A 62 -5.64 12.05 -14.16
C GLY A 62 -7.00 11.58 -14.70
N PRO A 63 -7.02 10.55 -15.57
CA PRO A 63 -5.87 9.78 -16.07
C PRO A 63 -4.92 10.65 -16.90
N PHE A 64 -3.62 10.36 -16.83
CA PHE A 64 -2.59 11.03 -17.62
C PHE A 64 -2.08 10.12 -18.72
N THR A 65 -1.71 10.72 -19.84
CA THR A 65 -0.98 10.04 -20.92
C THR A 65 0.49 9.84 -20.53
N ASP A 66 1.16 8.86 -21.15
CA ASP A 66 2.60 8.63 -20.97
C ASP A 66 3.42 9.90 -21.25
N LYS A 67 2.99 10.70 -22.24
CA LYS A 67 3.63 11.96 -22.60
C LYS A 67 3.51 12.99 -21.48
N GLU A 68 2.34 13.14 -20.88
CA GLU A 68 2.12 14.05 -19.75
C GLU A 68 2.95 13.61 -18.54
N MET A 69 2.93 12.32 -18.20
CA MET A 69 3.74 11.78 -17.12
C MET A 69 5.24 11.98 -17.34
N ALA A 70 5.72 11.79 -18.57
CA ALA A 70 7.12 11.99 -18.91
C ALA A 70 7.59 13.44 -18.70
N THR A 71 6.70 14.44 -18.77
CA THR A 71 7.08 15.85 -18.48
C THR A 71 7.45 16.08 -17.01
N ALA A 72 6.94 15.26 -16.09
CA ALA A 72 7.28 15.34 -14.66
C ALA A 72 8.63 14.67 -14.32
N GLY A 73 9.19 13.92 -15.27
CA GLY A 73 10.39 13.10 -15.11
C GLY A 73 10.08 11.60 -15.15
N PRO A 74 11.03 10.75 -14.71
CA PRO A 74 10.76 9.32 -14.61
C PRO A 74 9.61 9.05 -13.64
N TRP A 75 8.77 8.08 -13.97
CA TRP A 75 7.56 7.75 -13.22
C TRP A 75 7.35 6.25 -13.14
N ARG A 76 6.53 5.80 -12.20
CA ARG A 76 6.25 4.38 -12.03
C ARG A 76 4.76 4.13 -11.85
N SER A 77 4.33 2.93 -12.18
CA SER A 77 3.01 2.42 -11.80
C SER A 77 3.14 1.21 -10.87
N ALA A 78 2.10 1.00 -10.06
CA ALA A 78 1.94 -0.21 -9.26
C ALA A 78 0.91 -1.12 -9.95
N PRO A 79 1.09 -2.45 -9.93
CA PRO A 79 0.05 -3.36 -10.37
C PRO A 79 -1.23 -3.17 -9.54
N LEU A 80 -2.38 -3.23 -10.20
CA LEU A 80 -3.69 -3.24 -9.54
C LEU A 80 -4.21 -4.65 -9.44
N SER A 81 -4.87 -4.97 -8.33
CA SER A 81 -5.65 -6.19 -8.15
C SER A 81 -7.07 -5.85 -7.77
N VAL A 82 -8.04 -6.58 -8.33
CA VAL A 82 -9.44 -6.48 -7.91
C VAL A 82 -9.73 -7.62 -6.94
N ILE A 83 -10.14 -7.27 -5.73
CA ILE A 83 -10.63 -8.24 -4.75
C ILE A 83 -12.15 -8.21 -4.76
N HIS A 84 -12.75 -9.29 -5.28
CA HIS A 84 -14.19 -9.47 -5.26
C HIS A 84 -14.63 -10.15 -3.95
N THR A 85 -15.52 -9.48 -3.21
CA THR A 85 -16.24 -10.06 -2.08
C THR A 85 -17.69 -10.32 -2.53
N PRO A 86 -18.11 -11.59 -2.67
CA PRO A 86 -19.48 -11.92 -3.04
C PRO A 86 -20.49 -11.39 -2.03
N ALA A 87 -21.73 -11.18 -2.48
CA ALA A 87 -22.82 -10.83 -1.59
C ALA A 87 -23.10 -11.96 -0.57
N THR A 88 -23.42 -11.57 0.66
CA THR A 88 -24.00 -12.45 1.69
C THR A 88 -25.44 -12.02 1.99
N ALA A 89 -26.16 -12.76 2.82
CA ALA A 89 -27.52 -12.38 3.21
C ALA A 89 -27.57 -11.00 3.91
N GLU A 90 -26.48 -10.59 4.55
CA GLU A 90 -26.38 -9.36 5.35
C GLU A 90 -25.60 -8.24 4.64
N LYS A 91 -24.82 -8.54 3.60
CA LYS A 91 -23.90 -7.59 2.98
C LYS A 91 -23.96 -7.69 1.45
N PRO A 92 -24.08 -6.54 0.75
CA PRO A 92 -24.00 -6.55 -0.71
C PRO A 92 -22.61 -6.95 -1.17
N GLU A 93 -22.52 -7.33 -2.45
CA GLU A 93 -21.25 -7.54 -3.11
C GLU A 93 -20.35 -6.30 -3.00
N LYS A 94 -19.05 -6.54 -2.95
CA LYS A 94 -18.08 -5.45 -2.83
C LYS A 94 -16.81 -5.78 -3.59
N ASN A 95 -16.47 -4.91 -4.52
CA ASN A 95 -15.17 -4.91 -5.17
C ASN A 95 -14.23 -3.92 -4.47
N ARG A 96 -12.95 -4.29 -4.36
CA ARG A 96 -11.90 -3.42 -3.84
C ARG A 96 -10.72 -3.44 -4.80
N ILE A 97 -10.28 -2.26 -5.21
CA ILE A 97 -9.01 -2.09 -5.90
C ILE A 97 -7.90 -2.05 -4.86
N VAL A 98 -6.84 -2.83 -5.11
CA VAL A 98 -5.63 -2.88 -4.27
C VAL A 98 -4.42 -2.59 -5.14
N GLU A 99 -3.68 -1.54 -4.79
CA GLU A 99 -2.38 -1.24 -5.36
C GLU A 99 -1.28 -2.09 -4.70
N ASP A 100 -0.55 -2.87 -5.49
CA ASP A 100 0.60 -3.63 -5.00
C ASP A 100 1.86 -2.76 -4.91
N LEU A 101 1.91 -1.92 -3.88
CA LEU A 101 3.07 -1.08 -3.55
C LEU A 101 4.32 -1.88 -3.13
N SER A 102 4.18 -3.19 -2.96
CA SER A 102 5.31 -4.10 -2.68
C SER A 102 5.90 -4.68 -3.96
N HIS A 103 5.31 -4.46 -5.14
CA HIS A 103 5.87 -4.93 -6.39
C HIS A 103 7.01 -4.03 -6.90
N PRO A 104 8.09 -4.61 -7.43
CA PRO A 104 8.48 -6.03 -7.34
C PRO A 104 9.00 -6.41 -5.94
N ARG A 105 8.75 -7.66 -5.51
CA ARG A 105 9.16 -8.17 -4.19
C ARG A 105 10.47 -8.94 -4.29
N PHE A 106 11.46 -8.55 -3.49
CA PHE A 106 12.67 -9.36 -3.32
C PHE A 106 12.37 -10.60 -2.49
N GLN A 107 12.59 -11.79 -3.05
CA GLN A 107 12.40 -13.05 -2.36
C GLN A 107 13.75 -13.57 -1.83
N ARG A 108 13.98 -13.43 -0.51
CA ARG A 108 15.24 -13.88 0.13
C ARG A 108 15.56 -15.35 -0.10
N GLN A 109 14.54 -16.20 -0.15
CA GLN A 109 14.70 -17.64 -0.40
C GLN A 109 15.00 -17.95 -1.88
N ARG A 110 14.74 -17.02 -2.80
CA ARG A 110 14.94 -17.16 -4.25
C ARG A 110 15.59 -15.89 -4.82
N PRO A 111 16.84 -15.58 -4.42
CA PRO A 111 17.48 -14.31 -4.75
C PRO A 111 17.77 -14.16 -6.25
N LEU A 112 17.87 -15.28 -6.99
CA LEU A 112 18.13 -15.29 -8.44
C LEU A 112 16.85 -15.43 -9.28
N SER A 113 15.67 -15.39 -8.67
CA SER A 113 14.42 -15.38 -9.45
C SER A 113 14.29 -14.08 -10.25
N SER A 114 13.59 -14.13 -11.38
CA SER A 114 13.29 -12.94 -12.18
C SER A 114 12.66 -11.81 -11.35
N GLN A 115 11.81 -12.15 -10.39
CA GLN A 115 11.20 -11.18 -9.48
C GLN A 115 12.22 -10.52 -8.53
N SER A 116 13.13 -11.30 -7.95
CA SER A 116 14.17 -10.78 -7.06
C SER A 116 15.16 -9.91 -7.82
N LEU A 117 15.57 -10.31 -9.03
CA LEU A 117 16.43 -9.51 -9.89
C LEU A 117 15.76 -8.19 -10.27
N LEU A 118 14.48 -8.23 -10.63
CA LEU A 118 13.68 -7.03 -10.93
C LEU A 118 13.57 -6.10 -9.71
N ALA A 119 13.46 -6.66 -8.49
CA ALA A 119 13.40 -5.87 -7.26
C ALA A 119 14.72 -5.23 -6.84
N LEU A 120 15.86 -5.76 -7.29
CA LEU A 120 17.15 -5.12 -7.10
C LEU A 120 17.32 -3.92 -8.04
N GLU A 121 16.81 -4.01 -9.27
CA GLU A 121 16.88 -2.93 -10.26
C GLU A 121 15.82 -1.84 -10.01
N HIS A 122 14.61 -2.25 -9.65
CA HIS A 122 13.47 -1.37 -9.41
C HIS A 122 12.86 -1.65 -8.02
N PRO A 123 13.39 -1.04 -6.94
CA PRO A 123 12.85 -1.24 -5.61
C PRO A 123 11.35 -0.90 -5.53
N SER A 124 10.56 -1.70 -4.81
CA SER A 124 9.14 -1.42 -4.58
C SER A 124 8.94 -0.17 -3.72
N VAL A 125 7.78 0.49 -3.85
CA VAL A 125 7.47 1.69 -3.06
C VAL A 125 7.64 1.42 -1.56
N ASN A 126 7.14 0.28 -1.08
CA ASN A 126 7.27 -0.11 0.32
C ASN A 126 8.72 -0.36 0.75
N SER A 127 9.62 -0.75 -0.16
CA SER A 127 11.04 -0.91 0.16
C SER A 127 11.79 0.43 0.26
N LEU A 128 11.21 1.51 -0.28
CA LEU A 128 11.77 2.85 -0.24
C LEU A 128 11.34 3.65 0.99
N VAL A 129 10.27 3.23 1.67
CA VAL A 129 9.84 3.85 2.94
C VAL A 129 10.70 3.29 4.07
N SER A 130 11.27 4.19 4.87
CA SER A 130 12.06 3.79 6.04
C SER A 130 11.20 3.06 7.07
N ASN A 131 11.73 2.03 7.72
CA ASN A 131 11.03 1.36 8.82
C ASN A 131 10.76 2.32 10.00
N ASN A 132 11.50 3.43 10.10
CA ASN A 132 11.39 4.38 11.18
C ASN A 132 10.39 5.52 10.91
N THR A 133 9.82 5.61 9.69
CA THR A 133 8.85 6.68 9.35
C THR A 133 7.40 6.32 9.69
N PHE A 134 7.12 5.06 10.04
CA PHE A 134 5.79 4.68 10.51
C PHE A 134 5.73 4.73 12.04
N PHE A 135 5.04 5.73 12.59
CA PHE A 135 4.68 5.79 14.01
C PHE A 135 3.58 4.79 14.41
N CYS A 136 3.24 3.84 13.55
CA CYS A 136 2.37 2.73 13.90
C CYS A 136 3.12 1.76 14.80
N ARG A 137 2.74 1.71 16.08
CA ARG A 137 3.13 0.61 16.97
C ARG A 137 2.38 -0.63 16.55
N TRP A 138 3.07 -1.56 15.90
CA TRP A 138 2.53 -2.87 15.59
C TRP A 138 2.72 -3.78 16.81
N PHE A 139 1.65 -4.44 17.24
CA PHE A 139 1.72 -5.49 18.24
C PHE A 139 1.63 -6.83 17.53
N THR A 140 2.49 -7.77 17.91
CA THR A 140 2.31 -9.16 17.48
C THR A 140 1.07 -9.72 18.17
N VAL A 141 0.39 -10.66 17.51
CA VAL A 141 -0.71 -11.41 18.14
C VAL A 141 -0.23 -12.03 19.45
N SER A 142 1.00 -12.56 19.49
CA SER A 142 1.64 -13.07 20.71
C SER A 142 1.75 -12.01 21.81
N ALA A 143 2.26 -10.81 21.49
CA ALA A 143 2.37 -9.72 22.46
C ALA A 143 1.00 -9.27 23.00
N GLN A 144 -0.06 -9.40 22.20
CA GLN A 144 -1.41 -9.13 22.66
C GLN A 144 -1.93 -10.25 23.58
N ILE A 145 -1.75 -11.52 23.19
CA ILE A 145 -2.13 -12.70 23.97
C ILE A 145 -1.47 -12.70 25.35
N GLU A 146 -0.18 -12.36 25.43
CA GLU A 146 0.56 -12.26 26.69
C GLU A 146 0.04 -11.18 27.64
N ARG A 147 -0.63 -10.15 27.12
CA ARG A 147 -1.27 -9.10 27.94
C ARG A 147 -2.68 -9.47 28.40
N THR A 148 -3.42 -10.26 27.62
CA THR A 148 -4.81 -10.62 27.92
C THR A 148 -4.96 -11.94 28.69
N LEU A 149 -3.98 -12.85 28.65
CA LEU A 149 -4.05 -14.12 29.37
C LEU A 149 -3.05 -14.15 30.54
N PRO A 150 -3.50 -14.38 31.80
CA PRO A 150 -2.60 -14.67 32.91
C PRO A 150 -1.69 -15.85 32.57
N ARG A 151 -0.41 -15.76 32.95
CA ARG A 151 0.69 -16.71 32.64
C ARG A 151 0.46 -18.19 32.99
N HIS A 152 -0.72 -18.59 33.46
CA HIS A 152 -1.07 -19.95 33.85
C HIS A 152 -2.07 -20.67 32.92
N GLN A 153 -2.45 -20.09 31.78
CA GLN A 153 -3.20 -20.80 30.71
C GLN A 153 -2.53 -20.63 29.35
N ALA A 154 -1.25 -20.99 29.24
CA ALA A 154 -0.57 -21.14 27.95
C ALA A 154 -1.06 -22.43 27.27
N GLY A 155 -2.25 -22.37 26.70
CA GLY A 155 -2.91 -23.47 26.02
C GLY A 155 -3.90 -22.97 24.98
N ILE A 156 -3.54 -21.94 24.21
CA ILE A 156 -4.29 -21.56 23.01
C ILE A 156 -3.33 -21.62 21.84
N CYS A 157 -3.41 -22.75 21.14
CA CYS A 157 -2.94 -22.94 19.77
C CYS A 157 -3.34 -21.70 18.96
N ALA A 158 -2.37 -20.90 18.54
CA ALA A 158 -2.59 -19.94 17.47
C ALA A 158 -2.84 -20.75 16.20
N LEU A 159 -4.11 -21.07 15.96
CA LEU A 159 -4.57 -21.67 14.71
C LEU A 159 -4.37 -20.62 13.62
N LEU A 160 -3.17 -20.61 13.03
CA LEU A 160 -2.90 -19.94 11.77
C LEU A 160 -3.68 -20.72 10.71
N VAL A 161 -4.95 -20.38 10.51
CA VAL A 161 -5.69 -20.86 9.34
C VAL A 161 -5.12 -20.11 8.13
N LEU A 162 -4.05 -20.65 7.57
CA LEU A 162 -3.76 -20.48 6.15
C LEU A 162 -4.91 -21.18 5.44
N ARG A 163 -5.84 -20.40 4.86
CA ARG A 163 -6.69 -20.96 3.81
C ARG A 163 -5.85 -21.01 2.55
N ASP A 164 -5.84 -22.20 1.95
CA ASP A 164 -5.16 -22.56 0.70
C ASP A 164 -5.42 -21.58 -0.45
#